data_AF-A0A843HBX8-F1
#
_entry.id   AF-A0A843HBX8-F1
#
_cell.length_a   1.000
_cell.length_b   1.000
_cell.length_c   1.000
_cell.angle_alpha   90.00
_cell.angle_beta   90.00
_cell.angle_gamma   90.00
#
_symmetry.space_group_name_H-M   'P 1'
#
loop_
_entity.id
_entity.type
_entity.pdbx_description
1 polymer ?
#
loop_
_entity_poly.entity_id
_entity_poly.type
_entity_poly.pdbx_seq_one_letter_code
_entity_poly.pdbx_strand_id
1 'polypeptide(L)'
;MAVRSKEDLLSIIKDRIGEGTSDDDISLIEDINDTYDDLSTRVSEAGDWKAKYEENDASWRAKYKDRFFKAEVKEDAEISDVYDKADEGTHEALKYEDLFTTES
;
A
#
# COMPACT_ATOMS: atom_id res chain seq x y z
N MET A 1 21.35 8.24 6.94
CA MET A 1 21.47 7.12 5.98
C MET A 1 21.64 7.73 4.59
N ALA A 2 22.62 7.27 3.82
CA ALA A 2 22.85 7.75 2.45
C ALA A 2 22.20 6.78 1.46
N VAL A 3 21.42 7.29 0.53
CA VAL A 3 20.93 6.50 -0.62
C VAL A 3 22.10 6.40 -1.60
N ARG A 4 22.45 5.19 -2.02
CA ARG A 4 23.54 4.90 -2.95
C ARG A 4 23.01 4.17 -4.17
N SER A 5 23.69 4.33 -5.30
CA SER A 5 23.35 3.58 -6.51
C SER A 5 23.74 2.12 -6.39
N LYS A 6 23.23 1.29 -7.31
CA LYS A 6 23.65 -0.10 -7.46
C LYS A 6 25.17 -0.21 -7.62
N GLU A 7 25.78 0.63 -8.48
CA GLU A 7 27.22 0.58 -8.73
C GLU A 7 28.04 0.95 -7.49
N ASP A 8 27.59 1.94 -6.73
CA ASP A 8 28.24 2.33 -5.47
C ASP A 8 28.21 1.18 -4.45
N LEU A 9 27.07 0.49 -4.31
CA LEU A 9 26.94 -0.65 -3.40
C LEU A 9 27.87 -1.80 -3.83
N LEU A 10 27.89 -2.13 -5.12
CA LEU A 10 28.78 -3.16 -5.66
C LEU A 10 30.26 -2.79 -5.49
N SER A 11 30.62 -1.51 -5.62
CA SER A 11 31.99 -1.04 -5.36
C SER A 11 32.42 -1.25 -3.91
N ILE A 12 31.53 -0.95 -2.95
CA ILE A 12 31.80 -1.14 -1.52
C ILE A 12 31.92 -2.61 -1.17
N ILE A 13 31.07 -3.46 -1.77
CA ILE A 13 31.12 -4.90 -1.60
C ILE A 13 32.45 -5.43 -2.16
N LYS A 14 32.83 -4.99 -3.36
CA LYS A 14 34.12 -5.34 -3.98
C LYS A 14 35.31 -4.89 -3.12
N ASP A 15 35.30 -3.69 -2.57
CA ASP A 15 36.36 -3.20 -1.69
C ASP A 15 36.47 -4.01 -0.38
N ARG A 16 35.36 -4.58 0.09
CA ARG A 16 35.30 -5.40 1.31
C ARG A 16 35.74 -6.85 1.07
N ILE A 17 35.40 -7.41 -0.09
CA ILE A 17 35.74 -8.77 -0.52
C ILE A 17 37.18 -8.81 -1.10
N GLY A 18 37.68 -7.70 -1.63
CA GLY A 18 39.01 -7.59 -2.22
C GLY A 18 39.12 -8.35 -3.54
N GLU A 19 40.12 -9.23 -3.65
CA GLU A 19 40.24 -10.22 -4.74
C GLU A 19 39.57 -11.56 -4.40
N GLY A 20 38.65 -11.58 -3.42
CA GLY A 20 37.88 -12.78 -3.09
C GLY A 20 37.10 -13.27 -4.32
N THR A 21 37.64 -14.31 -4.95
CA THR A 21 37.00 -15.07 -6.04
C THR A 21 36.55 -16.43 -5.54
N SER A 22 36.22 -16.55 -4.25
CA SER A 22 35.65 -17.78 -3.74
C SER A 22 34.23 -17.96 -4.28
N ASP A 23 33.75 -19.20 -4.40
CA ASP A 23 32.38 -19.47 -4.86
C ASP A 23 31.33 -18.75 -3.98
N ASP A 24 31.60 -18.61 -2.68
CA ASP A 24 30.74 -17.90 -1.73
C ASP A 24 30.68 -16.39 -2.04
N ASP A 25 31.81 -15.78 -2.40
CA ASP A 25 31.87 -14.35 -2.77
C ASP A 25 31.13 -14.08 -4.09
N ILE A 26 31.28 -14.99 -5.05
CA ILE A 26 30.59 -14.93 -6.34
C ILE A 26 29.08 -15.07 -6.13
N SER A 27 28.66 -16.05 -5.33
CA SER A 27 27.25 -16.27 -4.97
C SER A 27 26.64 -15.05 -4.29
N LEU A 28 27.37 -14.39 -3.38
CA LEU A 28 26.88 -13.21 -2.69
C LEU A 28 26.65 -12.02 -3.66
N ILE A 29 27.55 -11.82 -4.62
CA ILE A 29 27.41 -10.76 -5.62
C ILE A 29 26.21 -11.04 -6.53
N GLU A 30 26.02 -12.30 -6.94
CA GLU A 30 24.86 -12.74 -7.73
C GLU A 30 23.55 -12.48 -6.97
N ASP A 31 23.43 -12.96 -5.73
CA ASP A 31 22.24 -12.79 -4.90
C ASP A 31 21.86 -11.31 -4.71
N ILE A 32 22.85 -10.45 -4.49
CA ILE A 32 22.64 -9.01 -4.31
C ILE A 32 22.18 -8.37 -5.62
N ASN A 33 22.78 -8.77 -6.74
CA ASN A 33 22.42 -8.26 -8.06
C ASN A 33 20.98 -8.64 -8.42
N ASP A 34 20.63 -9.91 -8.24
CA ASP A 34 19.31 -10.46 -8.53
C ASP A 34 18.23 -9.85 -7.63
N THR A 35 18.52 -9.73 -6.33
CA THR A 35 17.58 -9.09 -5.38
C THR A 35 17.36 -7.62 -5.71
N TYR A 36 18.42 -6.89 -6.10
CA TYR A 36 18.28 -5.49 -6.50
C TYR A 36 17.42 -5.35 -7.76
N ASP A 37 17.65 -6.21 -8.75
CA ASP A 37 16.91 -6.18 -10.01
C ASP A 37 15.44 -6.60 -9.82
N ASP A 38 15.16 -7.60 -8.97
CA ASP A 38 13.79 -7.94 -8.55
C ASP A 38 13.11 -6.76 -7.85
N LEU A 39 13.79 -6.15 -6.87
CA LEU A 39 13.23 -5.01 -6.14
C LEU A 39 12.96 -3.82 -7.07
N SER A 40 13.92 -3.48 -7.94
CA SER A 40 13.78 -2.39 -8.90
C SER A 40 12.62 -2.64 -9.88
N THR A 41 12.48 -3.89 -10.35
CA THR A 41 11.38 -4.30 -11.23
C THR A 41 10.05 -4.20 -10.51
N ARG A 42 9.94 -4.76 -9.30
CA ARG A 42 8.72 -4.71 -8.48
C ARG A 42 8.32 -3.29 -8.09
N VAL A 43 9.28 -2.42 -7.80
CA VAL A 43 9.01 -1.00 -7.52
C VAL A 43 8.50 -0.30 -8.78
N SER A 44 9.07 -0.61 -9.94
CA SER A 44 8.61 -0.08 -11.23
C SER A 44 7.22 -0.59 -11.59
N GLU A 45 6.93 -1.88 -11.35
CA GLU A 45 5.64 -2.53 -11.62
C GLU A 45 4.53 -2.14 -10.63
N ALA A 46 4.87 -1.94 -9.34
CA ALA A 46 3.93 -1.44 -8.33
C ALA A 46 3.36 -0.07 -8.72
N GLY A 47 4.08 0.65 -9.59
CA GLY A 47 3.73 1.96 -10.12
C GLY A 47 3.77 3.02 -9.02
N ASP A 48 3.26 4.20 -9.35
CA ASP A 48 3.23 5.31 -8.40
C ASP A 48 2.09 5.12 -7.37
N TRP A 49 2.37 4.34 -6.33
CA TRP A 49 1.46 4.11 -5.21
C TRP A 49 1.03 5.41 -4.54
N LYS A 50 1.89 6.44 -4.59
CA LYS A 50 1.59 7.75 -4.03
C LYS A 50 0.53 8.46 -4.86
N ALA A 51 0.67 8.45 -6.19
CA ALA A 51 -0.37 8.97 -7.07
C ALA A 51 -1.70 8.22 -6.91
N LYS A 52 -1.66 6.87 -6.86
CA LYS A 52 -2.87 6.05 -6.61
C LYS A 52 -3.57 6.40 -5.30
N TYR A 53 -2.80 6.68 -4.25
CA TYR A 53 -3.35 7.10 -2.96
C TYR A 53 -3.96 8.50 -3.02
N GLU A 54 -3.25 9.47 -3.60
CA GLU A 54 -3.71 10.86 -3.72
C GLU A 54 -4.98 10.97 -4.57
N GLU A 55 -5.09 10.24 -5.68
CA GLU A 55 -6.30 10.16 -6.51
C GLU A 55 -7.48 9.56 -5.75
N ASN A 56 -7.25 8.47 -5.01
CA ASN A 56 -8.27 7.84 -4.19
C ASN A 56 -8.80 8.86 -3.16
N ASP A 57 -7.93 9.44 -2.35
CA ASP A 57 -8.28 10.44 -1.33
C ASP A 57 -9.04 11.65 -1.92
N ALA A 58 -8.60 12.17 -3.08
CA ALA A 58 -9.32 13.23 -3.79
C ALA A 58 -10.73 12.80 -4.22
N SER A 59 -10.88 11.58 -4.74
CA SER A 59 -12.18 11.04 -5.14
C SER A 59 -13.14 10.87 -3.96
N TRP A 60 -12.64 10.46 -2.79
CA TRP A 60 -13.43 10.33 -1.57
C TRP A 60 -13.86 11.67 -1.01
N ARG A 61 -12.97 12.67 -1.02
CA ARG A 61 -13.33 14.04 -0.62
C ARG A 61 -14.36 14.66 -1.56
N ALA A 62 -14.24 14.41 -2.87
CA ALA A 62 -15.23 14.85 -3.84
C ALA A 62 -16.60 14.19 -3.60
N LYS A 63 -16.63 12.86 -3.40
CA LYS A 63 -17.85 12.11 -3.05
C LYS A 63 -18.49 12.62 -1.76
N TYR A 64 -17.68 12.89 -0.72
CA TYR A 64 -18.16 13.44 0.54
C TYR A 64 -18.76 14.83 0.32
N LYS A 65 -18.03 15.74 -0.33
CA LYS A 65 -18.52 17.08 -0.64
C LYS A 65 -19.83 17.03 -1.44
N ASP A 66 -19.92 16.20 -2.47
CA ASP A 66 -21.15 16.06 -3.26
C ASP A 66 -22.31 15.54 -2.40
N ARG A 67 -22.10 14.64 -1.44
CA ARG A 67 -23.17 14.18 -0.54
C ARG A 67 -23.73 15.28 0.36
N PHE A 68 -22.91 16.24 0.80
CA PHE A 68 -23.35 17.30 1.71
C PHE A 68 -23.84 18.56 0.98
N PHE A 69 -23.24 18.90 -0.16
CA PHE A 69 -23.54 20.14 -0.89
C PHE A 69 -24.48 19.93 -2.09
N LYS A 70 -24.72 18.69 -2.51
CA LYS A 70 -25.66 18.35 -3.61
C LYS A 70 -26.99 17.78 -3.08
N ALA A 71 -27.16 17.73 -1.74
CA ALA A 71 -28.34 17.24 -1.05
C ALA A 71 -29.60 18.12 -1.20
N GLU A 72 -29.55 19.25 -1.93
CA GLU A 72 -30.74 20.08 -2.15
C GLU A 72 -31.61 19.65 -3.34
N VAL A 73 -31.28 18.59 -4.08
CA VAL A 73 -32.13 18.12 -5.18
C VAL A 73 -32.24 16.59 -5.20
N LYS A 74 -33.16 16.06 -4.39
CA LYS A 74 -34.11 14.96 -4.66
C LYS A 74 -34.50 14.27 -3.35
N GLU A 75 -35.76 14.44 -2.95
CA GLU A 75 -36.41 13.70 -1.86
C GLU A 75 -36.56 12.18 -2.14
N ASP A 76 -36.07 11.66 -3.27
CA ASP A 76 -36.34 10.27 -3.68
C ASP A 76 -35.13 9.60 -4.37
N ALA A 77 -33.90 9.89 -3.92
CA ALA A 77 -32.76 9.08 -4.30
C ALA A 77 -32.53 8.01 -3.24
N GLU A 78 -33.04 6.80 -3.51
CA GLU A 78 -32.64 5.58 -2.82
C GLU A 78 -31.12 5.60 -2.64
N ILE A 79 -30.71 5.53 -1.38
CA ILE A 79 -29.32 5.34 -0.98
C ILE A 79 -28.96 3.95 -1.50
N SER A 80 -28.50 3.87 -2.74
CA SER A 80 -27.79 2.70 -3.25
C SER A 80 -26.44 2.70 -2.54
N ASP A 81 -26.49 2.19 -1.33
CA ASP A 81 -25.38 1.57 -0.66
C ASP A 81 -24.84 0.51 -1.60
N VAL A 82 -23.85 0.89 -2.39
CA VAL A 82 -22.79 -0.02 -2.84
C VAL A 82 -21.91 -0.30 -1.61
N TYR A 83 -22.54 -0.75 -0.53
CA TYR A 83 -21.92 -1.72 0.34
C TYR A 83 -21.82 -2.98 -0.51
N ASP A 84 -20.58 -3.41 -0.65
CA ASP A 84 -20.20 -4.71 -1.13
C ASP A 84 -21.20 -5.75 -0.64
N LYS A 85 -21.67 -6.61 -1.53
CA LYS A 85 -22.60 -7.69 -1.20
C LYS A 85 -21.93 -8.65 -0.22
N ALA A 86 -22.08 -8.38 1.06
CA ALA A 86 -21.86 -9.33 2.13
C ALA A 86 -22.97 -9.14 3.16
N ASP A 87 -23.84 -10.16 3.19
CA ASP A 87 -24.77 -10.47 4.27
C ASP A 87 -26.07 -9.64 4.34
N GLU A 88 -27.14 -10.19 3.75
CA GLU A 88 -28.52 -9.94 4.18
C GLU A 88 -28.70 -10.49 5.60
N GLY A 89 -28.19 -9.77 6.59
CA GLY A 89 -28.48 -9.96 8.00
C GLY A 89 -29.07 -8.68 8.53
N THR A 90 -30.32 -8.73 9.00
CA THR A 90 -30.94 -7.65 9.76
C THR A 90 -30.07 -7.31 10.98
N HIS A 91 -29.18 -6.32 10.86
CA HIS A 91 -28.43 -5.81 11.98
C HIS A 91 -29.34 -4.85 12.76
N GLU A 92 -29.92 -5.32 13.86
CA GLU A 92 -30.48 -4.44 14.88
C GLU A 92 -29.41 -3.43 15.31
N ALA A 93 -29.81 -2.20 15.56
CA ALA A 93 -28.89 -1.12 15.93
C ALA A 93 -28.15 -1.46 17.23
N LEU A 94 -26.90 -1.91 17.10
CA LEU A 94 -25.99 -2.15 18.22
C LEU A 94 -25.76 -0.85 18.97
N LYS A 95 -25.89 -0.88 20.30
CA LYS A 95 -25.58 0.26 21.14
C LYS A 95 -24.10 0.25 21.48
N TYR A 96 -23.55 1.41 21.83
CA TYR A 96 -22.13 1.57 22.19
C TYR A 96 -21.69 0.63 23.33
N GLU A 97 -22.63 0.20 24.17
CA GLU A 97 -22.43 -0.72 25.29
C GLU A 97 -22.10 -2.14 24.80
N ASP A 98 -22.58 -2.53 23.61
CA ASP A 98 -22.33 -3.85 23.00
C ASP A 98 -20.91 -3.96 22.41
N LEU A 99 -20.18 -2.86 22.30
CA LEU A 99 -18.83 -2.81 21.73
C LEU A 99 -17.72 -3.11 22.76
N PHE A 100 -18.07 -3.25 24.04
CA PHE A 100 -17.10 -3.51 25.10
C PHE A 100 -17.59 -4.67 25.97
N THR A 101 -16.95 -5.84 25.83
CA THR A 101 -17.15 -6.94 26.77
C THR A 101 -16.46 -6.62 28.09
N THR A 102 -17.24 -6.37 29.14
CA THR A 102 -16.75 -6.34 30.51
C THR A 102 -16.53 -7.78 30.99
N GLU A 103 -15.30 -8.28 30.91
CA GLU A 103 -14.91 -9.45 31.69
C GLU A 103 -14.91 -9.08 33.19
N SER A 104 -15.62 -9.86 34.01
CA SER A 104 -15.56 -9.86 35.47
C SER A 104 -15.20 -11.25 35.97
#